data_AF-A0A7J5CDU4-F1
#
_entry.id   AF-A0A7J5CDU4-F1
#
_cell.length_a   1.000
_cell.length_b   1.000
_cell.length_c   1.000
_cell.angle_alpha   90.00
_cell.angle_beta   90.00
_cell.angle_gamma   90.00
#
_symmetry.space_group_name_H-M   'P 1'
#
loop_
_entity.id
_entity.type
_entity.pdbx_description
1 polymer ?
#
loop_
_entity_poly.entity_id
_entity_poly.type
_entity_poly.pdbx_seq_one_letter_code
_entity_poly.pdbx_strand_id
1 'polypeptide(L)'
;MTDRGREVRFLGQPGSALHEGRAQVDGVHAGLGRPADYTGRDVRGKVVLVNRSDELSNAERAKAAADAGAALLVVVNDTPEPYAQWVGDDEGGLSGVPVVSVTSTTGAALVDRARRGQLRLGLAGTPSSPYTYDLVDPHPGGIPADLAYRPRPKDLAVVEMRFHGDAPTLGGEFREDFRPYRTYAAGFPLWQGMQRTRTDYVSAQPGTTWREGAVGGRELELVSVGEQRAYRPGSRSTVDFFGPVTRPRDNASFYASERNAGWLTFNVQPWSDGQPGHAGYMQWGSDLTLTVRRDGKEIAKADGWAQATVEGNPEGVSRYTLDLAASRAGYRLSPRTHTTWTVLSPHVESEDDLDVVAVLQLDYAVPTDLRGDARGGRPRWPSSTAPPTWRRASSRSSPTSTPSGAASSRSRRRPVTRCSPWCRPTSGSSRTGRTRPSGRA
;
A
#
# COMPACT_ATOMS: atom_id res chain seq x y z
N MET A 1 0.71 -26.16 5.66
CA MET A 1 0.03 -27.41 5.28
C MET A 1 0.74 -28.57 5.95
N THR A 2 0.02 -29.59 6.41
CA THR A 2 0.59 -30.77 7.08
C THR A 2 0.03 -32.06 6.49
N ASP A 3 0.81 -33.13 6.49
CA ASP A 3 0.41 -34.48 6.11
C ASP A 3 0.80 -35.42 7.25
N ARG A 4 -0.20 -36.10 7.85
CA ARG A 4 -0.02 -36.96 9.03
C ARG A 4 0.75 -36.27 10.16
N GLY A 5 0.44 -34.99 10.40
CA GLY A 5 1.06 -34.17 11.43
C GLY A 5 2.47 -33.67 11.10
N ARG A 6 3.04 -34.02 9.95
CA ARG A 6 4.34 -33.49 9.49
C ARG A 6 4.13 -32.31 8.57
N GLU A 7 4.98 -31.30 8.68
CA GLU A 7 4.95 -30.16 7.78
C GLU A 7 5.23 -30.60 6.34
N VAL A 8 4.42 -30.10 5.41
CA VAL A 8 4.69 -30.20 3.97
C VAL A 8 5.27 -28.86 3.56
N ARG A 9 6.48 -28.86 2.98
CA ARG A 9 7.08 -27.63 2.44
C ARG A 9 6.39 -27.27 1.13
N PHE A 10 5.89 -26.05 1.04
CA PHE A 10 5.22 -25.52 -0.15
C PHE A 10 5.63 -24.06 -0.37
N LEU A 11 5.34 -23.54 -1.56
CA LEU A 11 5.47 -22.13 -1.90
C LEU A 11 4.10 -21.57 -2.29
N GLY A 12 3.62 -20.58 -1.55
CA GLY A 12 2.41 -19.84 -1.92
C GLY A 12 2.62 -19.10 -3.24
N GLN A 13 1.60 -19.12 -4.10
CA GLN A 13 1.69 -18.49 -5.42
C GLN A 13 1.24 -17.01 -5.38
N PRO A 14 1.93 -16.10 -6.06
CA PRO A 14 1.45 -14.72 -6.22
C PRO A 14 0.11 -14.71 -6.98
N GLY A 15 -0.81 -13.82 -6.59
CA GLY A 15 -2.18 -13.79 -7.13
C GLY A 15 -3.07 -14.90 -6.59
N SER A 16 -2.64 -15.67 -5.60
CA SER A 16 -3.46 -16.71 -4.96
C SER A 16 -4.50 -16.12 -4.00
N ALA A 17 -5.71 -16.67 -4.00
CA ALA A 17 -6.61 -16.56 -2.84
C ALA A 17 -5.95 -17.07 -1.56
N LEU A 18 -6.46 -16.64 -0.42
CA LEU A 18 -5.91 -16.93 0.90
C LEU A 18 -6.83 -17.85 1.68
N HIS A 19 -6.26 -18.85 2.34
CA HIS A 19 -7.00 -19.72 3.25
C HIS A 19 -7.00 -19.12 4.65
N GLU A 20 -8.16 -18.98 5.28
CA GLU A 20 -8.30 -18.59 6.69
C GLU A 20 -8.83 -19.75 7.53
N GLY A 21 -8.25 -19.92 8.73
CA GLY A 21 -8.68 -20.93 9.68
C GLY A 21 -7.88 -22.21 9.60
N ARG A 22 -8.46 -23.29 10.14
CA ARG A 22 -7.86 -24.62 10.20
C ARG A 22 -8.86 -25.64 9.67
N ALA A 23 -8.37 -26.57 8.85
CA ALA A 23 -9.20 -27.63 8.30
C ALA A 23 -8.40 -28.93 8.12
N GLN A 24 -9.10 -30.06 8.08
CA GLN A 24 -8.54 -31.35 7.68
C GLN A 24 -9.29 -31.79 6.42
N VAL A 25 -8.58 -31.86 5.30
CA VAL A 25 -9.20 -31.93 3.98
C VAL A 25 -8.62 -33.10 3.20
N ASP A 26 -9.48 -33.91 2.61
CA ASP A 26 -9.06 -35.02 1.75
C ASP A 26 -8.42 -34.50 0.45
N GLY A 27 -7.49 -35.27 -0.11
CA GLY A 27 -6.75 -34.90 -1.30
C GLY A 27 -7.02 -35.82 -2.50
N VAL A 28 -7.17 -35.24 -3.69
CA VAL A 28 -7.44 -35.95 -4.95
C VAL A 28 -6.43 -35.52 -6.01
N HIS A 29 -5.92 -36.47 -6.79
CA HIS A 29 -5.08 -36.18 -7.96
C HIS A 29 -5.96 -35.96 -9.20
N ALA A 30 -5.77 -34.85 -9.89
CA ALA A 30 -6.57 -34.44 -11.04
C ALA A 30 -5.69 -34.14 -12.28
N GLY A 31 -4.75 -35.04 -12.59
CA GLY A 31 -3.99 -34.96 -13.84
C GLY A 31 -3.18 -33.68 -13.96
N LEU A 32 -3.42 -32.91 -15.02
CA LEU A 32 -2.76 -31.61 -15.26
C LEU A 32 -3.62 -30.42 -14.80
N GLY A 33 -4.83 -30.69 -14.28
CA GLY A 33 -5.76 -29.66 -13.86
C GLY A 33 -6.50 -28.99 -15.02
N ARG A 34 -6.64 -29.67 -16.17
CA ARG A 34 -7.51 -29.21 -17.25
C ARG A 34 -8.99 -29.30 -16.81
N PRO A 35 -9.91 -28.50 -17.36
CA PRO A 35 -11.34 -28.64 -17.05
C PRO A 35 -11.86 -30.09 -17.18
N ALA A 36 -11.43 -30.81 -18.22
CA ALA A 36 -11.78 -32.21 -18.44
C ALA A 36 -11.24 -33.17 -17.35
N ASP A 37 -10.14 -32.80 -16.67
CA ASP A 37 -9.59 -33.60 -15.58
C ASP A 37 -10.47 -33.55 -14.31
N TYR A 38 -11.44 -32.64 -14.21
CA TYR A 38 -12.36 -32.57 -13.06
C TYR A 38 -13.68 -33.31 -13.31
N THR A 39 -14.02 -33.63 -14.56
CA THR A 39 -15.27 -34.31 -14.91
C THR A 39 -15.40 -35.66 -14.21
N GLY A 40 -16.51 -35.85 -13.49
CA GLY A 40 -16.79 -37.09 -12.76
C GLY A 40 -15.93 -37.34 -11.51
N ARG A 41 -15.11 -36.38 -11.09
CA ARG A 41 -14.28 -36.49 -9.88
C ARG A 41 -14.92 -35.74 -8.70
N ASP A 42 -14.89 -36.36 -7.52
CA ASP A 42 -15.29 -35.72 -6.27
C ASP A 42 -14.16 -34.83 -5.72
N VAL A 43 -14.13 -33.57 -6.16
CA VAL A 43 -13.09 -32.59 -5.79
C VAL A 43 -13.62 -31.43 -4.94
N ARG A 44 -14.95 -31.33 -4.77
CA ARG A 44 -15.57 -30.20 -4.07
C ARG A 44 -15.16 -30.19 -2.60
N GLY A 45 -14.64 -29.06 -2.14
CA GLY A 45 -14.14 -28.90 -0.78
C GLY A 45 -12.86 -29.68 -0.48
N LYS A 46 -12.19 -30.25 -1.49
CA LYS A 46 -10.98 -31.08 -1.33
C LYS A 46 -9.71 -30.35 -1.75
N VAL A 47 -8.56 -30.88 -1.34
CA VAL A 47 -7.27 -30.48 -1.91
C VAL A 47 -7.11 -31.18 -3.27
N VAL A 48 -6.89 -30.42 -4.33
CA VAL A 48 -6.63 -30.97 -5.65
C VAL A 48 -5.14 -30.88 -5.94
N LEU A 49 -4.53 -32.02 -6.25
CA LEU A 49 -3.14 -32.13 -6.67
C LEU A 49 -3.09 -32.31 -8.18
N VAL A 50 -2.32 -31.46 -8.83
CA VAL A 50 -2.14 -31.48 -10.29
C VAL A 50 -0.66 -31.41 -10.59
N ASN A 51 -0.25 -32.04 -11.68
CA ASN A 51 1.11 -31.90 -12.16
C ASN A 51 1.22 -30.60 -12.97
N ARG A 52 2.31 -29.87 -12.78
CA ARG A 52 2.64 -28.71 -13.60
C ARG A 52 2.84 -29.15 -15.05
N SER A 53 2.28 -28.40 -15.98
CA SER A 53 2.56 -28.49 -17.41
C SER A 53 2.55 -27.09 -18.03
N ASP A 54 3.14 -26.96 -19.21
CA ASP A 54 3.10 -25.70 -19.99
C ASP A 54 1.92 -25.66 -20.98
N GLU A 55 1.09 -26.72 -21.01
CA GLU A 55 -0.09 -26.81 -21.87
C GLU A 55 -1.30 -26.01 -21.39
N LEU A 56 -1.29 -25.61 -20.12
CA LEU A 56 -2.36 -24.86 -19.47
C LEU A 56 -1.72 -23.77 -18.63
N SER A 57 -2.15 -22.52 -18.82
CA SER A 57 -1.62 -21.41 -18.03
C SER A 57 -1.94 -21.59 -16.55
N ASN A 58 -1.14 -20.94 -15.69
CA ASN A 58 -1.31 -21.05 -14.24
C ASN A 58 -2.67 -20.49 -13.78
N ALA A 59 -3.14 -19.39 -14.40
CA ALA A 59 -4.44 -18.78 -14.14
C ALA A 59 -5.60 -19.69 -14.57
N GLU A 60 -5.54 -20.28 -15.78
CA GLU A 60 -6.56 -21.23 -16.24
C GLU A 60 -6.65 -22.48 -15.35
N ARG A 61 -5.50 -22.98 -14.88
CA ARG A 61 -5.44 -24.11 -13.95
C ARG A 61 -6.09 -23.78 -12.60
N ALA A 62 -5.79 -22.60 -12.06
CA ALA A 62 -6.39 -22.11 -10.82
C ALA A 62 -7.90 -21.89 -10.99
N LYS A 63 -8.33 -21.31 -12.11
CA LYS A 63 -9.73 -21.12 -12.46
C LYS A 63 -10.48 -22.46 -12.57
N ALA A 64 -9.92 -23.44 -13.26
CA ALA A 64 -10.57 -24.75 -13.40
C ALA A 64 -10.75 -25.46 -12.05
N ALA A 65 -9.75 -25.36 -11.16
CA ALA A 65 -9.86 -25.89 -9.80
C ALA A 65 -10.93 -25.14 -8.96
N ALA A 66 -10.98 -23.82 -9.08
CA ALA A 66 -11.99 -22.98 -8.43
C ALA A 66 -13.41 -23.30 -8.91
N ASP A 67 -13.61 -23.39 -10.24
CA ASP A 67 -14.90 -23.72 -10.87
C ASP A 67 -15.38 -25.13 -10.46
N ALA A 68 -14.44 -26.06 -10.26
CA ALA A 68 -14.73 -27.40 -9.72
C ALA A 68 -15.02 -27.42 -8.21
N GLY A 69 -14.80 -26.29 -7.51
CA GLY A 69 -15.08 -26.13 -6.09
C GLY A 69 -14.00 -26.68 -5.16
N ALA A 70 -12.75 -26.79 -5.61
CA ALA A 70 -11.63 -27.21 -4.78
C ALA A 70 -11.42 -26.26 -3.58
N ALA A 71 -10.97 -26.79 -2.44
CA ALA A 71 -10.61 -25.99 -1.27
C ALA A 71 -9.17 -25.44 -1.32
N LEU A 72 -8.29 -26.13 -2.05
CA LEU A 72 -6.89 -25.76 -2.27
C LEU A 72 -6.40 -26.45 -3.54
N LEU A 73 -5.68 -25.71 -4.39
CA LEU A 73 -4.93 -26.27 -5.51
C LEU A 73 -3.45 -26.42 -5.11
N VAL A 74 -2.91 -27.63 -5.25
CA VAL A 74 -1.49 -27.93 -5.08
C VAL A 74 -0.91 -28.30 -6.45
N VAL A 75 -0.04 -27.43 -6.96
CA VAL A 75 0.70 -27.66 -8.20
C VAL A 75 2.00 -28.38 -7.89
N VAL A 76 2.13 -29.62 -8.34
CA VAL A 76 3.36 -30.40 -8.24
C VAL A 76 4.26 -30.03 -9.41
N ASN A 77 5.36 -29.35 -9.10
CA ASN A 77 6.36 -29.00 -10.11
C ASN A 77 7.00 -30.27 -10.69
N ASP A 78 7.41 -30.21 -11.95
CA ASP A 78 8.13 -31.27 -12.66
C ASP A 78 9.61 -31.32 -12.29
N THR A 79 10.16 -30.22 -11.74
CA THR A 79 11.54 -30.12 -11.29
C THR A 79 11.66 -30.09 -9.75
N PRO A 80 12.85 -30.41 -9.18
CA PRO A 80 13.06 -30.37 -7.73
C PRO A 80 13.15 -28.95 -7.16
N GLU A 81 13.23 -27.92 -8.00
CA GLU A 81 13.29 -26.52 -7.60
C GLU A 81 11.91 -25.95 -7.21
N PRO A 82 11.86 -24.95 -6.31
CA PRO A 82 10.64 -24.19 -6.05
C PRO A 82 10.15 -23.46 -7.31
N TYR A 83 8.84 -23.44 -7.51
CA TYR A 83 8.19 -22.80 -8.65
C TYR A 83 7.20 -21.74 -8.17
N ALA A 84 7.37 -20.50 -8.61
CA ALA A 84 6.47 -19.38 -8.34
C ALA A 84 6.01 -18.75 -9.65
N GLN A 85 4.70 -18.60 -9.81
CA GLN A 85 4.06 -17.94 -10.93
C GLN A 85 2.77 -17.25 -10.50
N TRP A 86 2.39 -16.22 -11.25
CA TRP A 86 1.09 -15.57 -11.08
C TRP A 86 -0.04 -16.56 -11.39
N VAL A 87 -1.00 -16.68 -10.47
CA VAL A 87 -2.18 -17.55 -10.59
C VAL A 87 -3.51 -16.77 -10.55
N GLY A 88 -3.44 -15.46 -10.37
CA GLY A 88 -4.58 -14.56 -10.39
C GLY A 88 -5.14 -14.37 -11.81
N ASP A 89 -6.21 -13.59 -11.92
CA ASP A 89 -6.75 -13.21 -13.23
C ASP A 89 -5.85 -12.18 -13.96
N ASP A 90 -6.17 -11.94 -15.23
CA ASP A 90 -5.41 -11.02 -16.09
C ASP A 90 -5.64 -9.55 -15.72
N GLU A 91 -6.74 -9.25 -15.00
CA GLU A 91 -7.04 -7.94 -14.45
C GLU A 91 -6.29 -7.64 -13.14
N GLY A 92 -5.56 -8.62 -12.59
CA GLY A 92 -4.77 -8.50 -11.36
C GLY A 92 -5.50 -8.91 -10.08
N GLY A 93 -6.70 -9.47 -10.19
CA GLY A 93 -7.45 -10.08 -9.10
C GLY A 93 -6.87 -11.41 -8.64
N LEU A 94 -7.23 -11.82 -7.42
CA LEU A 94 -6.80 -13.10 -6.86
C LEU A 94 -7.54 -14.28 -7.50
N SER A 95 -6.89 -15.43 -7.54
CA SER A 95 -7.52 -16.68 -7.96
C SER A 95 -8.74 -17.01 -7.10
N GLY A 96 -9.73 -17.71 -7.67
CA GLY A 96 -10.92 -18.14 -6.93
C GLY A 96 -10.68 -19.25 -5.88
N VAL A 97 -9.48 -19.81 -5.83
CA VAL A 97 -9.06 -20.88 -4.91
C VAL A 97 -7.63 -20.63 -4.45
N PRO A 98 -7.27 -20.91 -3.17
CA PRO A 98 -5.87 -20.86 -2.75
C PRO A 98 -5.00 -21.81 -3.59
N VAL A 99 -3.80 -21.36 -3.95
CA VAL A 99 -2.85 -22.11 -4.77
C VAL A 99 -1.48 -22.12 -4.11
N VAL A 100 -0.92 -23.32 -3.99
CA VAL A 100 0.47 -23.53 -3.57
C VAL A 100 1.17 -24.42 -4.58
N SER A 101 2.49 -24.31 -4.66
CA SER A 101 3.32 -25.27 -5.38
C SER A 101 4.16 -26.10 -4.41
N VAL A 102 4.48 -27.31 -4.85
CA VAL A 102 5.46 -28.18 -4.18
C VAL A 102 6.46 -28.67 -5.22
N THR A 103 7.68 -28.96 -4.78
CA THR A 103 8.72 -29.55 -5.65
C THR A 103 8.30 -30.95 -6.09
N SER A 104 8.90 -31.48 -7.16
CA SER A 104 8.65 -32.86 -7.61
C SER A 104 8.90 -33.89 -6.49
N THR A 105 9.96 -33.70 -5.70
CA THR A 105 10.33 -34.56 -4.56
C THR A 105 9.28 -34.58 -3.45
N THR A 106 8.73 -33.42 -3.10
CA THR A 106 7.68 -33.32 -2.08
C THR A 106 6.35 -33.83 -2.63
N GLY A 107 6.04 -33.48 -3.87
CA GLY A 107 4.77 -33.77 -4.52
C GLY A 107 4.58 -35.23 -4.88
N ALA A 108 5.62 -35.97 -5.28
CA ALA A 108 5.51 -37.37 -5.69
C ALA A 108 4.82 -38.24 -4.62
N ALA A 109 5.27 -38.11 -3.36
CA ALA A 109 4.69 -38.85 -2.25
C ALA A 109 3.22 -38.47 -1.98
N LEU A 110 2.85 -37.21 -2.19
CA LEU A 110 1.48 -36.73 -2.04
C LEU A 110 0.58 -37.24 -3.16
N VAL A 111 1.05 -37.19 -4.41
CA VAL A 111 0.35 -37.72 -5.59
C VAL A 111 0.08 -39.20 -5.44
N ASP A 112 1.07 -39.98 -5.00
CA ASP A 112 0.92 -41.41 -4.76
C ASP A 112 -0.16 -41.72 -3.72
N ARG A 113 -0.22 -40.93 -2.64
CA ARG A 113 -1.27 -41.06 -1.62
C ARG A 113 -2.63 -40.65 -2.15
N ALA A 114 -2.70 -39.57 -2.93
CA ALA A 114 -3.95 -39.08 -3.51
C ALA A 114 -4.55 -40.12 -4.48
N ARG A 115 -3.71 -40.75 -5.31
CA ARG A 115 -4.12 -41.82 -6.24
C ARG A 115 -4.66 -43.06 -5.54
N ARG A 116 -4.20 -43.34 -4.32
CA ARG A 116 -4.71 -44.43 -3.46
C ARG A 116 -5.90 -44.01 -2.58
N GLY A 117 -6.37 -42.76 -2.66
CA GLY A 117 -7.43 -42.25 -1.78
C GLY A 117 -7.01 -42.13 -0.31
N GLN A 118 -5.71 -42.01 -0.04
CA GLN A 118 -5.12 -42.01 1.32
C GLN A 118 -4.54 -40.64 1.72
N LEU A 119 -4.75 -39.61 0.90
CA LEU A 119 -4.24 -38.28 1.18
C LEU A 119 -5.25 -37.48 2.00
N ARG A 120 -4.79 -36.99 3.15
CA ARG A 120 -5.54 -36.06 3.98
C ARG A 120 -4.58 -35.03 4.55
N LEU A 121 -4.85 -33.76 4.27
CA LEU A 121 -3.96 -32.65 4.60
C LEU A 121 -4.58 -31.73 5.65
N GLY A 122 -3.78 -31.36 6.64
CA GLY A 122 -4.09 -30.29 7.58
C GLY A 122 -3.75 -28.94 6.98
N LEU A 123 -4.76 -28.10 6.82
CA LEU A 123 -4.65 -26.72 6.37
C LEU A 123 -4.68 -25.78 7.58
N ALA A 124 -3.86 -24.75 7.54
CA ALA A 124 -3.84 -23.67 8.52
C ALA A 124 -3.41 -22.40 7.80
N GLY A 125 -4.18 -21.34 7.94
CA GLY A 125 -3.86 -20.04 7.38
C GLY A 125 -4.39 -18.90 8.23
N THR A 126 -3.63 -17.80 8.25
CA THR A 126 -3.96 -16.59 9.00
C THR A 126 -3.65 -15.40 8.12
N PRO A 127 -4.50 -15.12 7.10
CA PRO A 127 -4.23 -14.08 6.10
C PRO A 127 -4.04 -12.71 6.74
N SER A 128 -4.83 -12.42 7.78
CA SER A 128 -4.64 -11.26 8.66
C SER A 128 -3.90 -11.68 9.91
N SER A 129 -2.58 -11.60 9.90
CA SER A 129 -1.77 -11.92 11.09
C SER A 129 -2.13 -10.98 12.25
N PRO A 130 -2.28 -11.47 13.49
CA PRO A 130 -2.50 -10.60 14.65
C PRO A 130 -1.23 -9.87 15.10
N TYR A 131 -0.07 -10.19 14.52
CA TYR A 131 1.19 -9.50 14.77
C TYR A 131 2.11 -9.47 13.56
N THR A 132 3.03 -8.50 13.56
CA THR A 132 4.14 -8.42 12.60
C THR A 132 5.44 -8.09 13.34
N TYR A 133 6.57 -8.52 12.78
CA TYR A 133 7.90 -8.15 13.25
C TYR A 133 8.62 -7.40 12.12
N ASP A 134 8.79 -6.09 12.29
CA ASP A 134 9.57 -5.25 11.38
C ASP A 134 10.93 -5.01 11.98
N LEU A 135 11.87 -5.87 11.60
CA LEU A 135 13.18 -5.98 12.22
C LEU A 135 14.29 -5.50 11.29
N VAL A 136 15.17 -4.66 11.82
CA VAL A 136 16.44 -4.30 11.17
C VAL A 136 17.58 -4.61 12.13
N ASP A 137 18.67 -5.17 11.58
CA ASP A 137 19.88 -5.51 12.33
C ASP A 137 21.10 -4.84 11.67
N PRO A 138 21.32 -3.54 11.91
CA PRO A 138 22.42 -2.80 11.30
C PRO A 138 23.78 -3.11 11.93
N HIS A 139 24.80 -3.24 11.09
CA HIS A 139 26.18 -3.44 11.53
C HIS A 139 27.10 -2.32 11.01
N PRO A 140 27.00 -1.08 11.54
CA PRO A 140 27.86 0.01 11.10
C PRO A 140 29.32 -0.27 11.46
N GLY A 141 30.22 -0.13 10.49
CA GLY A 141 31.67 -0.28 10.70
C GLY A 141 32.24 -1.68 10.45
N GLY A 142 31.41 -2.71 10.29
CA GLY A 142 31.89 -4.05 9.92
C GLY A 142 30.88 -5.15 10.22
N ILE A 143 31.03 -6.29 9.54
CA ILE A 143 30.20 -7.49 9.79
C ILE A 143 30.69 -8.14 11.09
N PRO A 144 29.80 -8.40 12.08
CA PRO A 144 30.19 -9.04 13.33
C PRO A 144 30.55 -10.51 13.12
N ALA A 145 31.29 -11.08 14.05
CA ALA A 145 31.60 -12.51 14.07
C ALA A 145 30.36 -13.38 14.33
N ASP A 146 29.35 -12.85 15.03
CA ASP A 146 28.05 -13.49 15.27
C ASP A 146 26.92 -12.69 14.61
N LEU A 147 26.18 -13.35 13.71
CA LEU A 147 25.05 -12.78 12.97
C LEU A 147 23.69 -13.09 13.60
N ALA A 148 23.67 -13.74 14.78
CA ALA A 148 22.43 -14.12 15.42
C ALA A 148 21.73 -12.92 16.07
N TYR A 149 20.72 -12.37 15.37
CA TYR A 149 19.91 -11.28 15.88
C TYR A 149 18.76 -11.78 16.78
N ARG A 150 18.77 -11.39 18.06
CA ARG A 150 17.77 -11.78 19.07
C ARG A 150 17.34 -10.57 19.92
N PRO A 151 16.55 -9.63 19.37
CA PRO A 151 16.11 -8.47 20.12
C PRO A 151 15.19 -8.90 21.27
N ARG A 152 15.33 -8.25 22.44
CA ARG A 152 14.40 -8.45 23.55
C ARG A 152 13.22 -7.49 23.41
N PRO A 153 12.09 -7.75 24.08
CA PRO A 153 10.93 -6.84 24.03
C PRO A 153 11.24 -5.38 24.36
N LYS A 154 12.18 -5.11 25.28
CA LYS A 154 12.58 -3.74 25.64
C LYS A 154 13.45 -3.04 24.58
N ASP A 155 14.02 -3.80 23.65
CA ASP A 155 14.84 -3.28 22.56
C ASP A 155 13.96 -2.88 21.35
N LEU A 156 12.70 -3.34 21.31
CA LEU A 156 11.72 -3.06 20.26
C LEU A 156 10.68 -2.05 20.74
N ALA A 157 10.06 -1.35 19.79
CA ALA A 157 8.81 -0.64 20.01
C ALA A 157 7.62 -1.55 19.74
N VAL A 158 6.50 -1.30 20.42
CA VAL A 158 5.25 -2.02 20.21
C VAL A 158 4.23 -1.04 19.66
N VAL A 159 3.69 -1.33 18.48
CA VAL A 159 2.71 -0.48 17.81
C VAL A 159 1.39 -1.24 17.69
N GLU A 160 0.33 -0.71 18.29
CA GLU A 160 -1.02 -1.21 18.05
C GLU A 160 -1.57 -0.56 16.78
N MET A 161 -1.60 -1.33 15.70
CA MET A 161 -2.18 -0.94 14.42
C MET A 161 -3.68 -1.17 14.47
N ARG A 162 -4.46 -0.16 14.07
CA ARG A 162 -5.92 -0.21 14.02
C ARG A 162 -6.39 0.10 12.61
N PHE A 163 -6.97 -0.90 11.96
CA PHE A 163 -7.43 -0.80 10.57
C PHE A 163 -8.94 -0.57 10.55
N HIS A 164 -9.34 0.66 10.28
CA HIS A 164 -10.74 1.02 10.14
C HIS A 164 -11.29 0.64 8.76
N GLY A 165 -12.60 0.43 8.67
CA GLY A 165 -13.29 0.22 7.39
C GLY A 165 -14.79 0.10 7.55
N ASP A 166 -15.56 0.57 6.58
CA ASP A 166 -17.03 0.47 6.60
C ASP A 166 -17.55 -0.94 6.24
N ALA A 167 -16.67 -1.82 5.79
CA ALA A 167 -16.90 -3.24 5.54
C ALA A 167 -15.68 -4.09 5.97
N PRO A 168 -15.85 -5.40 6.27
CA PRO A 168 -14.76 -6.31 6.58
C PRO A 168 -14.05 -6.79 5.30
N THR A 169 -13.49 -5.85 4.54
CA THR A 169 -12.75 -6.16 3.30
C THR A 169 -11.32 -6.54 3.60
N LEU A 170 -10.68 -7.20 2.63
CA LEU A 170 -9.24 -7.39 2.64
C LEU A 170 -8.55 -6.09 2.21
N GLY A 171 -7.47 -5.75 2.89
CA GLY A 171 -6.55 -4.70 2.51
C GLY A 171 -5.12 -5.16 2.70
N GLY A 172 -4.20 -4.22 2.82
CA GLY A 172 -2.83 -4.52 3.17
C GLY A 172 -2.13 -3.35 3.82
N GLU A 173 -1.07 -3.65 4.55
CA GLU A 173 -0.20 -2.64 5.16
C GLU A 173 1.26 -3.07 4.98
N PHE A 174 2.14 -2.09 4.83
CA PHE A 174 3.56 -2.31 4.77
C PHE A 174 4.33 -1.15 5.38
N ARG A 175 5.55 -1.47 5.81
CA ARG A 175 6.49 -0.52 6.38
C ARG A 175 7.83 -0.58 5.65
N GLU A 176 8.35 0.58 5.29
CA GLU A 176 9.62 0.78 4.61
C GLU A 176 10.68 1.24 5.62
N ASP A 177 11.84 0.58 5.67
CA ASP A 177 12.95 1.00 6.54
C ASP A 177 13.85 2.03 5.85
N PHE A 178 14.16 3.11 6.58
CA PHE A 178 15.10 4.14 6.17
C PHE A 178 16.26 4.22 7.16
N ARG A 179 17.47 4.27 6.59
CA ARG A 179 18.75 4.40 7.31
C ARG A 179 19.58 5.51 6.69
N PRO A 180 20.53 6.13 7.42
CA PRO A 180 21.27 7.29 6.92
C PRO A 180 22.05 7.04 5.61
N TYR A 181 22.40 5.79 5.34
CA TYR A 181 23.11 5.37 4.13
C TYR A 181 22.18 4.92 2.99
N ARG A 182 20.85 4.92 3.18
CA ARG A 182 19.86 4.51 2.17
C ARG A 182 19.06 5.70 1.67
N THR A 183 19.06 5.89 0.36
CA THR A 183 18.25 6.91 -0.34
C THR A 183 16.93 6.37 -0.88
N TYR A 184 16.76 5.04 -0.86
CA TYR A 184 15.56 4.34 -1.31
C TYR A 184 15.22 3.23 -0.33
N ALA A 185 13.92 2.95 -0.22
CA ALA A 185 13.37 1.81 0.49
C ALA A 185 12.26 1.21 -0.37
N ALA A 186 11.88 -0.03 -0.06
CA ALA A 186 10.75 -0.71 -0.69
C ALA A 186 10.02 -1.52 0.37
N GLY A 187 8.70 -1.56 0.26
CA GLY A 187 7.83 -2.42 1.06
C GLY A 187 6.72 -2.98 0.19
N PHE A 188 6.19 -4.14 0.59
CA PHE A 188 5.08 -4.80 -0.09
C PHE A 188 3.94 -5.00 0.91
N PRO A 189 2.69 -4.68 0.55
CA PRO A 189 1.55 -4.89 1.43
C PRO A 189 1.49 -6.32 1.92
N LEU A 190 1.55 -6.49 3.24
CA LEU A 190 1.12 -7.70 3.90
C LEU A 190 -0.41 -7.66 4.01
N TRP A 191 -1.05 -8.76 3.61
CA TRP A 191 -2.49 -8.87 3.69
C TRP A 191 -3.00 -8.58 5.11
N GLN A 192 -4.04 -7.75 5.19
CA GLN A 192 -4.62 -7.31 6.44
C GLN A 192 -6.10 -6.99 6.23
N GLY A 193 -6.97 -7.68 6.97
CA GLY A 193 -8.40 -7.39 6.97
C GLY A 193 -8.70 -6.08 7.69
N MET A 194 -9.68 -5.35 7.17
CA MET A 194 -10.26 -4.17 7.82
C MET A 194 -11.12 -4.56 9.03
N GLN A 195 -11.44 -3.56 9.86
CA GLN A 195 -12.18 -3.73 11.13
C GLN A 195 -11.41 -4.60 12.15
N ARG A 196 -10.09 -4.52 12.16
CA ARG A 196 -9.21 -5.35 13.00
C ARG A 196 -8.06 -4.55 13.59
N THR A 197 -7.43 -5.14 14.59
CA THR A 197 -6.19 -4.65 15.20
C THR A 197 -5.05 -5.63 14.98
N ARG A 198 -3.83 -5.12 14.87
CA ARG A 198 -2.59 -5.92 14.78
C ARG A 198 -1.52 -5.32 15.69
N THR A 199 -0.72 -6.15 16.34
CA THR A 199 0.41 -5.70 17.16
C THR A 199 1.71 -5.83 16.39
N ASP A 200 2.36 -4.71 16.08
CA ASP A 200 3.63 -4.70 15.38
C ASP A 200 4.79 -4.52 16.38
N TYR A 201 5.81 -5.34 16.24
CA TYR A 201 7.06 -5.24 16.98
C TYR A 201 8.12 -4.66 16.06
N VAL A 202 8.53 -3.42 16.33
CA VAL A 202 9.29 -2.60 15.39
C VAL A 202 10.67 -2.30 15.96
N SER A 203 11.71 -2.51 15.14
CA SER A 203 13.08 -2.18 15.50
C SER A 203 13.28 -0.67 15.70
N ALA A 204 13.94 -0.31 16.80
CA ALA A 204 14.04 1.07 17.30
C ALA A 204 15.50 1.53 17.51
N GLN A 205 16.47 0.92 16.82
CA GLN A 205 17.88 1.27 16.95
C GLN A 205 18.15 2.69 16.39
N PRO A 206 19.17 3.39 16.90
CA PRO A 206 19.55 4.71 16.40
C PRO A 206 19.79 4.73 14.89
N GLY A 207 19.24 5.77 14.24
CA GLY A 207 19.31 5.94 12.79
C GLY A 207 18.30 5.09 12.01
N THR A 208 17.49 4.24 12.66
CA THR A 208 16.36 3.57 12.03
C THR A 208 15.13 4.47 12.06
N THR A 209 14.55 4.66 10.89
CA THR A 209 13.28 5.35 10.70
C THR A 209 12.41 4.53 9.77
N TRP A 210 11.11 4.75 9.86
CA TRP A 210 10.11 3.95 9.18
C TRP A 210 9.09 4.83 8.50
N ARG A 211 8.67 4.44 7.31
CA ARG A 211 7.53 5.02 6.61
C ARG A 211 6.50 3.93 6.37
N GLU A 212 5.24 4.23 6.60
CA GLU A 212 4.17 3.23 6.62
C GLU A 212 3.13 3.56 5.55
N GLY A 213 2.62 2.53 4.90
CA GLY A 213 1.59 2.65 3.89
C GLY A 213 0.56 1.55 4.05
N ALA A 214 -0.71 1.90 3.88
CA ALA A 214 -1.81 0.96 3.86
C ALA A 214 -2.65 1.14 2.60
N VAL A 215 -3.22 0.02 2.14
CA VAL A 215 -4.22 -0.04 1.08
C VAL A 215 -5.49 -0.69 1.62
N GLY A 216 -6.64 -0.16 1.23
CA GLY A 216 -7.96 -0.62 1.69
C GLY A 216 -9.04 -0.22 0.70
N GLY A 217 -10.29 -0.30 1.13
CA GLY A 217 -11.44 -0.20 0.23
C GLY A 217 -11.93 -1.57 -0.23
N ARG A 218 -12.88 -1.60 -1.16
CA ARG A 218 -13.46 -2.85 -1.66
C ARG A 218 -12.58 -3.53 -2.71
N GLU A 219 -11.81 -2.74 -3.43
CA GLU A 219 -10.94 -3.12 -4.54
C GLU A 219 -9.49 -2.70 -4.29
N LEU A 220 -9.11 -2.40 -3.04
CA LEU A 220 -7.79 -1.86 -2.67
C LEU A 220 -7.53 -0.45 -3.23
N GLU A 221 -8.59 0.29 -3.56
CA GLU A 221 -8.55 1.58 -4.22
C GLU A 221 -8.15 2.74 -3.30
N LEU A 222 -8.27 2.60 -1.98
CA LEU A 222 -7.94 3.64 -1.01
C LEU A 222 -6.53 3.43 -0.46
N VAL A 223 -5.68 4.45 -0.58
CA VAL A 223 -4.30 4.43 -0.10
C VAL A 223 -4.13 5.47 1.00
N SER A 224 -3.43 5.12 2.07
CA SER A 224 -2.99 6.04 3.11
C SER A 224 -1.51 5.83 3.41
N VAL A 225 -0.76 6.91 3.55
CA VAL A 225 0.69 6.90 3.77
C VAL A 225 1.05 7.84 4.91
N GLY A 226 1.83 7.34 5.85
CA GLY A 226 2.36 8.08 6.98
C GLY A 226 3.69 8.77 6.68
N GLU A 227 3.98 9.81 7.46
CA GLU A 227 5.29 10.44 7.49
C GLU A 227 6.36 9.50 8.07
N GLN A 228 7.61 9.74 7.69
CA GLN A 228 8.73 8.99 8.22
C GLN A 228 8.93 9.30 9.72
N ARG A 229 9.05 8.25 10.55
CA ARG A 229 9.20 8.37 12.00
C ARG A 229 10.22 7.40 12.59
N ALA A 230 10.84 7.80 13.69
CA ALA A 230 11.63 6.92 14.53
C ALA A 230 10.81 6.46 15.74
N TYR A 231 11.02 5.21 16.16
CA TYR A 231 10.47 4.70 17.41
C TYR A 231 11.53 4.69 18.51
N ARG A 232 11.09 4.72 19.77
CA ARG A 232 11.98 4.57 20.94
C ARG A 232 11.93 3.12 21.44
N PRO A 233 13.07 2.53 21.85
CA PRO A 233 13.07 1.20 22.47
C PRO A 233 12.11 1.13 23.67
N GLY A 234 11.30 0.06 23.74
CA GLY A 234 10.31 -0.17 24.79
C GLY A 234 9.08 0.74 24.74
N SER A 235 8.98 1.63 23.76
CA SER A 235 7.79 2.50 23.61
C SER A 235 6.57 1.73 23.14
N ARG A 236 5.39 2.27 23.48
CA ARG A 236 4.08 1.81 23.03
C ARG A 236 3.36 2.96 22.35
N SER A 237 2.79 2.71 21.19
CA SER A 237 2.00 3.68 20.44
C SER A 237 0.83 3.02 19.71
N THR A 238 -0.14 3.83 19.31
CA THR A 238 -1.26 3.40 18.47
C THR A 238 -1.17 4.13 17.14
N VAL A 239 -1.49 3.43 16.06
CA VAL A 239 -1.55 3.97 14.70
C VAL A 239 -2.86 3.55 14.09
N ASP A 240 -3.71 4.53 13.80
CA ASP A 240 -4.97 4.31 13.12
C ASP A 240 -4.79 4.50 11.61
N PHE A 241 -5.29 3.55 10.82
CA PHE A 241 -5.40 3.68 9.37
C PHE A 241 -6.87 3.74 8.97
N PHE A 242 -7.18 4.57 7.98
CA PHE A 242 -8.51 4.72 7.38
C PHE A 242 -9.62 5.17 8.34
N GLY A 243 -9.26 5.95 9.37
CA GLY A 243 -10.24 6.55 10.27
C GLY A 243 -11.38 7.26 9.49
N PRO A 244 -12.61 7.23 10.04
CA PRO A 244 -13.83 7.43 9.27
C PRO A 244 -14.07 8.86 8.78
N VAL A 245 -13.50 9.85 9.48
CA VAL A 245 -13.61 11.28 9.11
C VAL A 245 -12.39 11.65 8.28
N THR A 246 -12.44 11.30 7.01
CA THR A 246 -11.37 11.66 6.07
C THR A 246 -11.48 13.13 5.71
N ARG A 247 -10.34 13.81 5.56
CA ARG A 247 -10.30 15.22 5.18
C ARG A 247 -9.10 15.55 4.31
N PRO A 248 -9.15 16.64 3.55
CA PRO A 248 -7.99 17.14 2.87
C PRO A 248 -6.88 17.56 3.85
N ARG A 249 -5.62 17.20 3.55
CA ARG A 249 -4.47 17.57 4.37
C ARG A 249 -3.23 17.85 3.53
N ASP A 250 -2.49 18.87 3.91
CA ASP A 250 -1.12 19.10 3.43
C ASP A 250 -0.15 18.44 4.41
N ASN A 251 0.73 17.55 3.92
CA ASN A 251 1.72 16.88 4.75
C ASN A 251 2.95 16.38 3.98
N ALA A 252 3.97 15.96 4.72
CA ALA A 252 5.23 15.53 4.16
C ALA A 252 5.23 14.06 3.65
N SER A 253 4.14 13.30 3.81
CA SER A 253 4.06 11.91 3.36
C SER A 253 4.13 11.78 1.83
N PHE A 254 3.66 12.78 1.10
CA PHE A 254 3.83 12.87 -0.35
C PHE A 254 4.91 13.91 -0.66
N TYR A 255 4.68 15.16 -0.26
CA TYR A 255 5.62 16.28 -0.05
C TYR A 255 4.73 17.48 0.33
N ALA A 256 5.24 18.39 1.17
CA ALA A 256 4.44 19.53 1.61
C ALA A 256 4.18 20.53 0.47
N SER A 257 3.17 21.40 0.62
CA SER A 257 3.10 22.60 -0.24
C SER A 257 4.35 23.45 -0.04
N GLU A 258 4.95 23.88 -1.13
CA GLU A 258 6.28 24.48 -1.13
C GLU A 258 6.40 25.56 -2.22
N ARG A 259 7.40 26.41 -2.08
CA ARG A 259 7.65 27.54 -2.99
C ARG A 259 9.11 27.92 -3.05
N ASN A 260 9.50 28.53 -4.17
CA ASN A 260 10.73 29.30 -4.34
C ASN A 260 10.41 30.61 -5.09
N ALA A 261 11.40 31.33 -5.62
CA ALA A 261 11.16 32.54 -6.42
C ALA A 261 10.38 32.29 -7.73
N GLY A 262 10.62 31.14 -8.36
CA GLY A 262 10.10 30.81 -9.68
C GLY A 262 8.73 30.16 -9.68
N TRP A 263 8.27 29.58 -8.56
CA TRP A 263 6.99 28.85 -8.50
C TRP A 263 6.47 28.63 -7.08
N LEU A 264 5.17 28.33 -6.99
CA LEU A 264 4.51 27.80 -5.79
C LEU A 264 3.73 26.54 -6.15
N THR A 265 3.81 25.52 -5.32
CA THR A 265 3.02 24.30 -5.46
C THR A 265 2.19 24.08 -4.21
N PHE A 266 0.88 23.90 -4.39
CA PHE A 266 -0.02 23.41 -3.36
C PHE A 266 -0.25 21.92 -3.56
N ASN A 267 0.03 21.11 -2.55
CA ASN A 267 -0.19 19.67 -2.56
C ASN A 267 -1.02 19.26 -1.34
N VAL A 268 -2.31 19.03 -1.55
CA VAL A 268 -3.27 18.80 -0.46
C VAL A 268 -4.04 17.51 -0.72
N GLN A 269 -3.65 16.44 -0.04
CA GLN A 269 -4.18 15.11 -0.26
C GLN A 269 -5.61 14.98 0.30
N PRO A 270 -6.62 14.63 -0.52
CA PRO A 270 -8.04 14.75 -0.19
C PRO A 270 -8.56 13.76 0.86
N TRP A 271 -7.97 12.57 1.00
CA TRP A 271 -8.50 11.50 1.86
C TRP A 271 -7.54 11.13 3.00
N SER A 272 -7.12 12.12 3.79
CA SER A 272 -6.30 11.88 4.98
C SER A 272 -7.15 11.33 6.12
N ASP A 273 -6.69 10.24 6.75
CA ASP A 273 -7.52 9.30 7.50
C ASP A 273 -7.74 9.62 9.00
N GLY A 274 -7.34 10.78 9.50
CA GLY A 274 -7.43 11.06 10.95
C GLY A 274 -6.10 11.05 11.66
N GLN A 275 -5.21 10.13 11.30
CA GLN A 275 -3.95 9.95 11.98
C GLN A 275 -3.00 11.14 11.74
N PRO A 276 -2.38 11.71 12.78
CA PRO A 276 -1.34 12.71 12.60
C PRO A 276 -0.20 12.20 11.70
N GLY A 277 0.16 13.00 10.69
CA GLY A 277 1.18 12.64 9.71
C GLY A 277 0.72 11.68 8.61
N HIS A 278 -0.57 11.33 8.50
CA HIS A 278 -1.08 10.54 7.37
C HIS A 278 -1.72 11.42 6.30
N ALA A 279 -1.53 11.03 5.03
CA ALA A 279 -2.28 11.50 3.85
C ALA A 279 -2.77 10.32 3.05
N GLY A 280 -3.89 10.50 2.33
CA GLY A 280 -4.42 9.46 1.47
C GLY A 280 -4.96 9.97 0.15
N TYR A 281 -4.94 9.08 -0.83
CA TYR A 281 -5.49 9.27 -2.16
C TYR A 281 -6.33 8.05 -2.58
N MET A 282 -7.23 8.24 -3.54
CA MET A 282 -7.94 7.15 -4.22
C MET A 282 -7.20 6.83 -5.51
N GLN A 283 -6.95 5.56 -5.78
CA GLN A 283 -6.31 5.12 -7.01
C GLN A 283 -7.26 5.21 -8.22
N TRP A 284 -8.56 4.99 -7.99
CA TRP A 284 -9.65 5.12 -8.95
C TRP A 284 -10.98 5.33 -8.23
N GLY A 285 -12.07 5.56 -8.98
CA GLY A 285 -13.43 5.63 -8.41
C GLY A 285 -13.72 6.93 -7.64
N SER A 286 -13.01 8.01 -7.96
CA SER A 286 -13.15 9.31 -7.29
C SER A 286 -13.20 10.47 -8.27
N ASP A 287 -13.92 11.53 -7.89
CA ASP A 287 -13.80 12.85 -8.49
C ASP A 287 -12.98 13.76 -7.59
N LEU A 288 -12.08 14.55 -8.16
CA LEU A 288 -11.21 15.45 -7.41
C LEU A 288 -10.97 16.71 -8.24
N THR A 289 -11.18 17.87 -7.64
CA THR A 289 -10.82 19.17 -8.22
C THR A 289 -10.14 20.03 -7.15
N LEU A 290 -8.98 20.57 -7.49
CA LEU A 290 -8.32 21.63 -6.74
C LEU A 290 -8.24 22.89 -7.61
N THR A 291 -8.88 23.96 -7.16
CA THR A 291 -8.80 25.28 -7.79
C THR A 291 -7.99 26.24 -6.93
N VAL A 292 -7.00 26.90 -7.53
CA VAL A 292 -6.17 27.93 -6.89
C VAL A 292 -6.53 29.28 -7.48
N ARG A 293 -6.91 30.21 -6.60
CA ARG A 293 -7.18 31.60 -6.94
C ARG A 293 -6.18 32.51 -6.26
N ARG A 294 -5.80 33.60 -6.91
CA ARG A 294 -5.07 34.72 -6.30
C ARG A 294 -5.92 35.97 -6.49
N ASP A 295 -6.20 36.67 -5.39
CA ASP A 295 -7.03 37.88 -5.38
C ASP A 295 -8.39 37.68 -6.09
N GLY A 296 -9.00 36.51 -5.90
CA GLY A 296 -10.29 36.14 -6.48
C GLY A 296 -10.25 35.62 -7.92
N LYS A 297 -9.13 35.78 -8.64
CA LYS A 297 -8.95 35.24 -10.00
C LYS A 297 -8.40 33.83 -9.96
N GLU A 298 -9.00 32.91 -10.71
CA GLU A 298 -8.44 31.57 -10.93
C GLU A 298 -7.13 31.66 -11.71
N ILE A 299 -6.10 31.04 -11.16
CA ILE A 299 -4.74 31.03 -11.73
C ILE A 299 -4.21 29.62 -11.97
N ALA A 300 -4.80 28.61 -11.30
CA ALA A 300 -4.54 27.20 -11.59
C ALA A 300 -5.76 26.36 -11.23
N LYS A 301 -5.95 25.26 -11.95
CA LYS A 301 -6.95 24.24 -11.67
C LYS A 301 -6.37 22.87 -11.99
N ALA A 302 -6.58 21.90 -11.11
CA ALA A 302 -6.21 20.52 -11.30
C ALA A 302 -7.44 19.63 -11.13
N ASP A 303 -7.73 18.82 -12.15
CA ASP A 303 -8.78 17.81 -12.12
C ASP A 303 -8.14 16.42 -12.03
N GLY A 304 -8.63 15.57 -11.13
CA GLY A 304 -8.08 14.23 -10.85
C GLY A 304 -6.80 14.21 -10.03
N TRP A 305 -6.25 15.38 -9.66
CA TRP A 305 -4.99 15.49 -8.91
C TRP A 305 -5.13 16.43 -7.71
N ALA A 306 -4.43 16.08 -6.63
CA ALA A 306 -4.40 16.82 -5.37
C ALA A 306 -3.39 17.98 -5.35
N GLN A 307 -2.81 18.30 -6.51
CA GLN A 307 -1.70 19.24 -6.66
C GLN A 307 -1.99 20.28 -7.73
N ALA A 308 -1.65 21.53 -7.45
CA ALA A 308 -1.63 22.60 -8.43
C ALA A 308 -0.35 23.44 -8.27
N THR A 309 0.32 23.71 -9.39
CA THR A 309 1.52 24.56 -9.44
C THR A 309 1.18 25.88 -10.13
N VAL A 310 1.64 26.97 -9.53
CA VAL A 310 1.54 28.34 -10.04
C VAL A 310 2.95 28.80 -10.40
N GLU A 311 3.09 29.35 -11.61
CA GLU A 311 4.34 29.98 -12.05
C GLU A 311 4.51 31.36 -11.41
N GLY A 312 5.72 31.64 -10.98
CA GLY A 312 6.14 32.87 -10.33
C GLY A 312 5.69 32.98 -8.87
N ASN A 313 6.57 33.55 -8.05
CA ASN A 313 6.26 33.96 -6.69
C ASN A 313 6.30 35.49 -6.62
N PRO A 314 5.15 36.19 -6.61
CA PRO A 314 5.14 37.65 -6.63
C PRO A 314 5.87 38.26 -5.43
N GLU A 315 6.49 39.43 -5.63
CA GLU A 315 7.05 40.21 -4.54
C GLU A 315 5.98 40.55 -3.48
N GLY A 316 6.41 40.68 -2.23
CA GLY A 316 5.53 40.97 -1.10
C GLY A 316 4.77 39.74 -0.59
N VAL A 317 3.55 39.94 -0.10
CA VAL A 317 2.70 38.86 0.45
C VAL A 317 1.47 38.69 -0.44
N SER A 318 1.35 37.52 -1.07
CA SER A 318 0.22 37.18 -1.91
C SER A 318 -0.85 36.39 -1.14
N ARG A 319 -2.13 36.68 -1.42
CA ARG A 319 -3.26 35.93 -0.87
C ARG A 319 -3.77 34.92 -1.89
N TYR A 320 -3.68 33.64 -1.54
CA TYR A 320 -4.20 32.54 -2.33
C TYR A 320 -5.46 31.95 -1.68
N THR A 321 -6.43 31.57 -2.50
CA THR A 321 -7.56 30.74 -2.09
C THR A 321 -7.42 29.38 -2.73
N LEU A 322 -7.35 28.33 -1.91
CA LEU A 322 -7.34 26.94 -2.35
C LEU A 322 -8.74 26.38 -2.14
N ASP A 323 -9.36 25.87 -3.18
CA ASP A 323 -10.72 25.32 -3.16
C ASP A 323 -10.63 23.86 -3.62
N LEU A 324 -10.72 22.92 -2.68
CA LEU A 324 -10.61 21.50 -2.94
C LEU A 324 -11.95 20.81 -2.70
N ALA A 325 -12.47 20.19 -3.75
CA ALA A 325 -13.65 19.33 -3.70
C ALA A 325 -13.26 17.91 -4.11
N ALA A 326 -13.67 16.92 -3.33
CA ALA A 326 -13.42 15.51 -3.62
C ALA A 326 -14.64 14.66 -3.31
N SER A 327 -14.86 13.62 -4.12
CA SER A 327 -15.95 12.65 -3.96
C SER A 327 -15.46 11.23 -4.23
N ARG A 328 -16.04 10.24 -3.55
CA ARG A 328 -15.76 8.81 -3.77
C ARG A 328 -17.04 7.99 -3.70
N ALA A 329 -17.24 7.10 -4.67
CA ALA A 329 -18.44 6.29 -4.78
C ALA A 329 -18.40 5.06 -3.87
N GLY A 330 -19.55 4.63 -3.36
CA GLY A 330 -19.68 3.38 -2.58
C GLY A 330 -19.24 3.45 -1.11
N TYR A 331 -18.66 4.56 -0.65
CA TYR A 331 -18.27 4.73 0.76
C TYR A 331 -19.45 5.22 1.61
N ARG A 332 -19.66 4.58 2.77
CA ARG A 332 -20.67 5.02 3.74
C ARG A 332 -20.26 6.32 4.44
N LEU A 333 -18.97 6.48 4.72
CA LEU A 333 -18.41 7.56 5.53
C LEU A 333 -17.50 8.46 4.70
N SER A 334 -17.61 9.77 4.90
CA SER A 334 -16.90 10.80 4.13
C SER A 334 -16.97 10.55 2.60
N PRO A 335 -18.19 10.38 2.02
CA PRO A 335 -18.33 10.17 0.57
C PRO A 335 -17.97 11.41 -0.25
N ARG A 336 -18.00 12.59 0.39
CA ARG A 336 -17.65 13.88 -0.20
C ARG A 336 -16.95 14.75 0.85
N THR A 337 -15.96 15.51 0.41
CA THR A 337 -15.29 16.55 1.21
C THR A 337 -15.16 17.80 0.38
N HIS A 338 -15.38 18.95 1.00
CA HIS A 338 -15.12 20.26 0.41
C HIS A 338 -14.39 21.10 1.45
N THR A 339 -13.27 21.71 1.07
CA THR A 339 -12.51 22.57 1.96
C THR A 339 -11.93 23.72 1.18
N THR A 340 -12.04 24.91 1.77
CA THR A 340 -11.47 26.12 1.21
C THR A 340 -10.50 26.72 2.22
N TRP A 341 -9.27 26.97 1.79
CA TRP A 341 -8.25 27.67 2.57
C TRP A 341 -8.00 29.04 1.98
N THR A 342 -7.74 30.01 2.85
CA THR A 342 -7.00 31.21 2.49
C THR A 342 -5.57 31.04 3.01
N VAL A 343 -4.60 31.18 2.11
CA VAL A 343 -3.16 31.11 2.41
C VAL A 343 -2.54 32.46 2.12
N LEU A 344 -1.81 33.00 3.09
CA LEU A 344 -0.94 34.16 2.90
C LEU A 344 0.47 33.64 2.67
N SER A 345 1.04 33.93 1.51
CA SER A 345 2.36 33.44 1.11
C SER A 345 3.29 34.62 0.85
N PRO A 346 4.31 34.83 1.69
CA PRO A 346 5.40 35.76 1.41
C PRO A 346 6.25 35.30 0.23
N HIS A 347 6.82 36.28 -0.47
CA HIS A 347 7.84 36.08 -1.49
C HIS A 347 9.05 35.31 -0.96
N VAL A 348 9.69 34.55 -1.84
CA VAL A 348 10.99 33.90 -1.62
C VAL A 348 11.92 34.40 -2.70
N GLU A 349 13.05 34.98 -2.31
CA GLU A 349 13.95 35.73 -3.21
C GLU A 349 14.71 34.83 -4.20
N SER A 350 15.09 33.62 -3.79
CA SER A 350 15.93 32.72 -4.57
C SER A 350 15.14 31.56 -5.17
N GLU A 351 15.50 31.14 -6.38
CA GLU A 351 15.02 29.87 -6.95
C GLU A 351 15.65 28.65 -6.27
N ASP A 352 16.82 28.82 -5.64
CA ASP A 352 17.54 27.77 -4.92
C ASP A 352 17.02 27.59 -3.47
N ASP A 353 16.26 28.55 -2.96
CA ASP A 353 15.66 28.48 -1.63
C ASP A 353 14.24 27.90 -1.70
N LEU A 354 14.10 26.66 -1.25
CA LEU A 354 12.81 25.98 -1.16
C LEU A 354 12.21 26.17 0.25
N ASP A 355 11.10 26.89 0.34
CA ASP A 355 10.36 27.13 1.58
C ASP A 355 8.99 26.46 1.59
N VAL A 356 8.55 26.01 2.77
CA VAL A 356 7.25 25.38 2.97
C VAL A 356 6.16 26.45 3.05
N VAL A 357 5.07 26.23 2.31
CA VAL A 357 3.88 27.06 2.39
C VAL A 357 3.03 26.61 3.57
N ALA A 358 2.75 27.53 4.48
CA ALA A 358 1.94 27.22 5.66
C ALA A 358 0.45 27.14 5.29
N VAL A 359 -0.05 25.92 5.08
CA VAL A 359 -1.48 25.65 4.93
C VAL A 359 -2.06 25.20 6.27
N LEU A 360 -3.12 25.87 6.72
CA LEU A 360 -3.78 25.56 7.99
C LEU A 360 -4.46 24.19 7.95
N GLN A 361 -4.12 23.31 8.90
CA GLN A 361 -4.69 21.97 8.99
C GLN A 361 -5.75 21.89 10.09
N LEU A 362 -6.83 21.14 9.82
CA LEU A 362 -7.92 20.89 10.76
C LEU A 362 -7.94 19.41 11.13
N ASP A 363 -8.12 19.09 12.40
CA ASP A 363 -8.30 17.73 12.90
C ASP A 363 -9.65 17.58 13.60
N TYR A 364 -10.30 16.43 13.42
CA TYR A 364 -11.59 16.11 14.04
C TYR A 364 -11.43 15.00 15.07
N ALA A 365 -11.62 15.33 16.34
CA ALA A 365 -11.58 14.36 17.43
C ALA A 365 -12.94 13.65 17.60
N VAL A 366 -13.33 12.84 16.61
CA VAL A 366 -14.56 12.04 16.66
C VAL A 366 -14.23 10.61 17.09
N PRO A 367 -14.54 10.20 18.33
CA PRO A 367 -14.25 8.85 18.78
C PRO A 367 -15.23 7.86 18.14
N THR A 368 -14.70 6.90 17.38
CA THR A 368 -15.47 5.82 16.75
C THR A 368 -14.86 4.46 17.06
N ASP A 369 -15.64 3.40 16.84
CA ASP A 369 -15.07 2.07 16.70
C ASP A 369 -14.36 1.89 15.33
N LEU A 370 -13.86 0.67 15.06
CA LEU A 370 -13.16 0.35 13.80
C LEU A 370 -14.09 0.32 12.58
N ARG A 371 -15.42 0.31 12.79
CA ARG A 371 -16.42 0.40 11.71
C ARG A 371 -16.74 1.84 11.34
N GLY A 372 -16.31 2.78 12.19
CA GLY A 372 -16.60 4.20 12.07
C GLY A 372 -17.90 4.60 12.76
N ASP A 373 -18.47 3.76 13.63
CA ASP A 373 -19.68 4.06 14.37
C ASP A 373 -19.35 4.77 15.69
N ALA A 374 -20.12 5.81 16.01
CA ALA A 374 -20.03 6.55 17.26
C ALA A 374 -21.25 6.26 18.14
N ARG A 375 -21.08 6.26 19.47
CA ARG A 375 -22.21 6.11 20.40
C ARG A 375 -23.19 7.27 20.26
N GLY A 376 -24.45 6.98 19.92
CA GLY A 376 -25.53 7.96 19.86
C GLY A 376 -25.97 8.49 21.23
N GLY A 377 -26.83 9.51 21.24
CA GLY A 377 -27.56 9.96 22.44
C GLY A 377 -27.12 11.28 23.07
N ARG A 378 -26.05 11.92 22.57
CA ARG A 378 -25.77 13.34 22.84
C ARG A 378 -25.28 13.96 21.55
N PRO A 379 -25.90 15.06 21.07
CA PRO A 379 -25.30 15.76 19.95
C PRO A 379 -23.94 16.26 20.42
N ARG A 380 -22.90 15.80 19.73
CA ARG A 380 -21.52 16.17 19.98
C ARG A 380 -21.20 17.25 18.96
N TRP A 381 -21.40 18.50 19.36
CA TRP A 381 -20.56 19.56 18.83
C TRP A 381 -19.13 19.15 19.14
N PRO A 382 -18.15 19.40 18.25
CA PRO A 382 -16.75 19.22 18.59
C PRO A 382 -16.52 19.91 19.95
N SER A 383 -16.45 19.10 21.00
CA SER A 383 -16.40 19.60 22.36
C SER A 383 -15.08 20.33 22.47
N SER A 384 -15.14 21.60 22.83
CA SER A 384 -14.01 22.49 23.14
C SER A 384 -13.06 21.96 24.22
N THR A 385 -13.28 20.74 24.74
CA THR A 385 -12.32 19.98 25.55
C THR A 385 -11.11 19.46 24.78
N ALA A 386 -11.10 19.53 23.45
CA ALA A 386 -9.86 19.68 22.67
C ALA A 386 -10.18 20.55 21.45
N PRO A 387 -9.66 21.79 21.34
CA PRO A 387 -9.84 22.59 20.14
C PRO A 387 -9.29 21.83 18.93
N PRO A 388 -9.74 22.12 17.70
CA PRO A 388 -8.99 21.72 16.52
C PRO A 388 -7.52 22.07 16.74
N THR A 389 -6.66 21.05 16.74
CA THR A 389 -5.25 21.28 16.97
C THR A 389 -4.66 21.86 15.70
N TRP A 390 -4.43 23.16 15.72
CA TRP A 390 -3.72 23.84 14.65
C TRP A 390 -2.26 23.38 14.66
N ARG A 391 -1.85 22.68 13.60
CA ARG A 391 -0.44 22.38 13.36
C ARG A 391 -0.01 23.09 12.08
N ARG A 392 1.09 23.84 12.18
CA ARG A 392 1.83 24.30 11.01
C ARG A 392 2.56 23.07 10.46
N ALA A 393 2.46 22.81 9.17
CA ALA A 393 3.40 21.90 8.53
C ALA A 393 4.81 22.48 8.77
N SER A 394 5.64 21.77 9.52
CA SER A 394 7.03 22.15 9.75
C SER A 394 7.89 20.95 9.42
N SER A 395 8.52 20.95 8.24
CA SER A 395 9.69 20.11 8.01
C SER A 395 10.92 20.93 8.39
N ARG A 396 11.68 20.47 9.37
CA ARG A 396 13.12 20.80 9.43
C ARG A 396 13.82 19.75 8.59
N SER A 397 14.16 20.09 7.35
CA SER A 397 15.25 19.40 6.66
C SER A 397 16.52 19.62 7.48
N SER A 398 17.17 18.53 7.89
CA SER A 398 18.54 18.63 8.43
C SER A 398 19.47 18.95 7.25
N PRO A 399 20.46 19.84 7.41
CA PRO A 399 21.35 20.19 6.31
C PRO A 399 22.21 18.97 5.97
N THR A 400 22.01 18.41 4.78
CA THR A 400 22.93 17.44 4.21
C THR A 400 24.24 18.16 3.93
N SER A 401 25.32 17.75 4.61
CA SER A 401 26.66 18.28 4.42
C SER A 401 27.10 18.19 2.95
N THR A 402 27.43 19.34 2.36
CA THR A 402 28.00 19.48 1.02
C THR A 402 29.39 18.83 0.96
N PRO A 403 29.69 17.93 0.01
CA PRO A 403 31.07 17.69 -0.40
C PRO A 403 31.45 18.75 -1.45
N SER A 404 32.48 19.53 -1.14
CA SER A 404 33.17 20.42 -2.07
C SER A 404 33.75 19.63 -3.25
N GLY A 405 33.49 20.07 -4.49
CA GLY A 405 34.16 19.57 -5.69
C GLY A 405 33.41 19.92 -6.97
N ALA A 406 33.90 20.95 -7.67
CA ALA A 406 33.30 21.54 -8.86
C ALA A 406 33.30 20.63 -10.11
N ALA A 407 32.28 20.75 -10.95
CA ALA A 407 32.41 21.02 -12.39
C ALA A 407 31.03 21.32 -13.01
N SER A 408 30.97 22.43 -13.72
CA SER A 408 29.81 22.94 -14.46
C SER A 408 29.38 22.05 -15.62
N SER A 409 28.09 21.69 -15.67
CA SER A 409 27.40 21.50 -16.95
C SER A 409 25.92 21.85 -16.79
N ARG A 410 25.47 22.90 -17.49
CA ARG A 410 24.07 23.28 -17.59
C ARG A 410 23.27 22.14 -18.25
N SER A 411 22.37 21.50 -17.51
CA SER A 411 21.24 20.79 -18.09
C SER A 411 19.97 21.20 -17.35
N ARG A 412 18.97 21.68 -18.11
CA ARG A 412 17.64 21.98 -17.61
C ARG A 412 17.02 20.69 -17.07
N ARG A 413 17.00 20.52 -15.74
CA ARG A 413 16.23 19.45 -15.11
C ARG A 413 14.76 19.85 -15.08
N ARG A 414 13.95 19.23 -15.95
CA ARG A 414 12.50 19.14 -15.76
C ARG A 414 12.24 18.29 -14.51
N PRO A 415 11.20 18.57 -13.71
CA PRO A 415 10.85 17.73 -12.58
C PRO A 415 10.52 16.33 -13.07
N VAL A 416 11.23 15.34 -12.52
CA VAL A 416 11.02 13.93 -12.79
C VAL A 416 9.80 13.49 -11.99
N THR A 417 8.73 13.12 -12.68
CA THR A 417 7.56 12.47 -12.11
C THR A 417 8.01 11.16 -11.43
N ARG A 418 8.00 11.10 -10.10
CA ARG A 418 8.06 9.80 -9.40
C ARG A 418 6.68 9.14 -9.53
N CYS A 419 6.54 8.23 -10.49
CA CYS A 419 5.41 7.31 -10.52
C CYS A 419 5.50 6.37 -9.31
N SER A 420 4.41 6.28 -8.55
CA SER A 420 4.20 5.20 -7.59
C SER A 420 4.16 3.84 -8.30
N PRO A 421 4.56 2.73 -7.65
CA PRO A 421 4.59 1.39 -8.25
C PRO A 421 3.20 0.80 -8.62
N TRP A 422 2.12 1.59 -8.49
CA TRP A 422 0.73 1.17 -8.68
C TRP A 422 0.04 1.80 -9.89
N CYS A 423 0.77 2.58 -10.71
CA CYS A 423 0.20 3.06 -11.97
C CYS A 423 0.06 1.90 -12.96
N ARG A 424 -1.18 1.49 -13.26
CA ARG A 424 -1.48 0.69 -14.47
C ARG A 424 -0.94 1.46 -15.70
N PRO A 425 -0.16 0.82 -16.59
CA PRO A 425 0.19 1.43 -17.86
C PRO A 425 -1.09 1.56 -18.69
N THR A 426 -1.52 2.78 -18.99
CA THR A 426 -2.55 3.03 -20.00
C THR A 426 -1.94 2.77 -21.37
N SER A 427 -2.36 1.69 -22.03
CA SER A 427 -2.01 1.41 -23.43
C SER A 427 -2.76 2.40 -24.34
N GLY A 428 -2.17 3.58 -24.55
CA GLY A 428 -2.63 4.52 -25.58
C GLY A 428 -2.11 4.10 -26.95
N SER A 429 -2.98 3.56 -27.79
CA SER A 429 -2.67 3.33 -29.21
C SER A 429 -2.56 4.68 -29.93
N SER A 430 -1.34 5.17 -30.13
CA SER A 430 -1.11 6.33 -30.99
C SER A 430 -1.15 5.89 -32.46
N ARG A 431 -2.35 5.99 -33.05
CA ARG A 431 -2.55 5.93 -34.49
C ARG A 431 -2.04 7.26 -35.08
N THR A 432 -0.82 7.28 -35.60
CA THR A 432 -0.35 8.39 -36.45
C THR A 432 -0.01 7.86 -37.83
N GLY A 433 -0.97 8.00 -38.74
CA GLY A 433 -0.70 7.96 -40.16
C GLY A 433 -0.01 9.24 -40.59
N ARG A 434 1.12 9.11 -41.28
CA ARG A 434 1.59 10.07 -42.29
C ARG A 434 2.51 9.34 -43.25
N THR A 435 1.94 9.02 -44.40
CA THR A 435 2.61 8.59 -45.62
C THR A 435 3.53 9.68 -46.16
N ARG A 436 4.76 9.31 -46.52
CA ARG A 436 5.61 10.02 -47.49
C ARG A 436 6.09 8.99 -48.51
N PRO A 437 5.90 9.18 -49.82
CA PRO A 437 6.38 8.25 -50.83
C PRO A 437 7.85 8.56 -51.14
N SER A 438 8.70 7.52 -51.09
CA SER A 438 10.03 7.52 -51.71
C SER A 438 9.90 7.02 -53.15
N GLY A 439 10.07 7.92 -54.12
CA GLY A 439 10.40 7.59 -55.50
C GLY A 439 11.92 7.61 -55.67
N ARG A 440 12.47 6.53 -56.21
CA ARG A 440 13.90 6.29 -56.44
C ARG A 440 14.49 7.20 -57.52
N ALA A 441 15.75 7.58 -57.33
CA ALA A 441 16.85 7.36 -58.26
C ALA A 441 18.11 7.09 -57.43
#